data_AF-A0A4R4JRZ3-F1
#
_entry.id   AF-A0A4R4JRZ3-F1
#
_cell.length_a   1.000
_cell.length_b   1.000
_cell.length_c   1.000
_cell.angle_alpha   90.00
_cell.angle_beta   90.00
_cell.angle_gamma   90.00
#
_symmetry.space_group_name_H-M   'P 1'
#
loop_
_entity.id
_entity.type
_entity.pdbx_description
1 polymer ?
#
loop_
_entity_poly.entity_id
_entity_poly.type
_entity_poly.pdbx_seq_one_letter_code
_entity_poly.pdbx_strand_id
1 'polypeptide(L)' 'MATMTLPEVFDLRLKLQQLEGKKDSPELSLFERCDLEDEILNIKEQLGQFDRQKFSQDDECINCSG' A
#
# COMPACT_ATOMS: atom_id res chain seq x y z
N MET A 1 8.82 7.29 -15.00
CA MET A 1 7.85 6.76 -14.02
C MET A 1 8.59 6.67 -12.69
N ALA A 2 8.06 7.24 -11.62
CA ALA A 2 8.73 7.18 -10.31
C ALA A 2 8.65 5.74 -9.80
N THR A 3 9.80 5.06 -9.73
CA THR A 3 9.94 3.72 -9.19
C THR A 3 9.95 3.79 -7.66
N MET A 4 9.00 3.12 -7.03
CA MET A 4 8.87 3.05 -5.57
C MET A 4 9.97 2.15 -4.99
N THR A 5 10.61 2.62 -3.92
CA THR A 5 11.72 1.93 -3.24
C THR A 5 11.22 0.95 -2.18
N LEU A 6 12.05 -0.01 -1.75
CA LEU A 6 11.67 -0.93 -0.67
C LEU A 6 11.29 -0.23 0.65
N PRO A 7 12.04 0.78 1.14
CA PRO A 7 11.64 1.49 2.35
C PRO A 7 10.25 2.12 2.24
N GLU A 8 9.92 2.74 1.09
CA GLU A 8 8.60 3.30 0.84
C GLU A 8 7.50 2.22 0.84
N VAL A 9 7.79 1.03 0.29
CA VAL A 9 6.87 -0.12 0.36
C VAL A 9 6.64 -0.57 1.81
N PHE A 10 7.69 -0.60 2.64
CA PHE A 10 7.56 -0.92 4.06
C PHE A 10 6.71 0.10 4.81
N ASP A 11 6.94 1.39 4.56
CA ASP A 11 6.16 2.48 5.16
C ASP A 11 4.68 2.40 4.76
N LEU A 12 4.40 2.13 3.48
CA LEU A 12 3.04 1.93 2.98
C LEU A 12 2.36 0.70 3.61
N ARG A 13 3.09 -0.40 3.81
CA ARG A 13 2.56 -1.59 4.49
C ARG A 13 2.25 -1.31 5.96
N LEU A 14 3.11 -0.58 6.65
CA LEU A 14 2.87 -0.18 8.04
C LEU A 14 1.64 0.73 8.14
N LYS A 15 1.53 1.71 7.24
CA LYS A 15 0.38 2.61 7.15
C LYS A 15 -0.91 1.85 6.85
N LEU A 16 -0.86 0.89 5.91
CA LEU A 16 -2.01 0.04 5.57
C LEU A 16 -2.51 -0.72 6.80
N GLN A 17 -1.60 -1.36 7.56
CA GLN A 17 -1.97 -2.10 8.76
C GLN A 17 -2.63 -1.19 9.81
N GLN A 18 -2.12 0.05 9.98
CA GLN A 18 -2.71 1.00 10.91
C GLN A 18 -4.13 1.44 10.49
N LEU A 19 -4.35 1.66 9.19
CA LEU A 19 -5.66 2.05 8.66
C LEU A 19 -6.66 0.90 8.71
N GLU A 20 -6.25 -0.31 8.37
CA GLU A 20 -7.10 -1.50 8.47
C GLU A 20 -7.52 -1.80 9.92
N GLY A 21 -6.66 -1.51 10.90
CA GLY A 21 -7.04 -1.61 12.31
C GLY A 21 -8.02 -0.53 12.78
N LYS A 22 -8.13 0.60 12.05
CA LYS A 22 -9.01 1.72 12.40
C LYS A 22 -10.37 1.68 11.70
N LYS A 23 -10.46 1.10 10.49
CA LYS A 23 -11.70 1.13 9.68
C LYS A 23 -12.93 0.53 10.39
N ASP A 24 -12.70 -0.45 11.25
CA ASP A 24 -13.76 -1.15 12.00
C ASP A 24 -14.11 -0.46 13.33
N SER A 25 -13.52 0.71 13.60
CA SER A 25 -13.80 1.48 14.81
C SER A 25 -15.28 1.90 14.85
N PRO A 26 -15.99 1.63 15.96
CA PRO A 26 -17.39 2.04 16.11
C PRO A 26 -17.56 3.56 16.22
N GLU A 27 -16.48 4.31 16.47
CA GLU A 27 -16.50 5.76 16.61
C GLU A 27 -16.51 6.52 15.27
N LEU A 28 -16.22 5.82 14.16
CA LEU A 28 -16.22 6.41 12.83
C LEU A 28 -17.63 6.51 12.25
N SER A 29 -17.98 7.69 11.76
CA SER A 29 -19.15 7.89 10.91
C SER A 29 -19.02 7.15 9.58
N LEU A 30 -20.15 6.95 8.88
CA LEU A 30 -20.15 6.28 7.58
C LEU A 30 -19.22 6.96 6.57
N PHE A 31 -19.22 8.29 6.52
CA PHE A 31 -18.36 9.05 5.61
C PHE A 31 -16.87 8.86 5.93
N GLU A 32 -16.48 8.94 7.20
CA GLU A 32 -15.09 8.74 7.62
C GLU A 32 -14.62 7.31 7.34
N ARG A 33 -15.51 6.31 7.44
CA ARG A 33 -15.20 4.93 7.02
C ARG A 33 -14.96 4.85 5.53
N CYS A 34 -15.80 5.46 4.71
CA CYS A 34 -15.60 5.49 3.26
C CYS A 34 -14.28 6.17 2.88
N ASP A 35 -13.94 7.31 3.49
CA ASP A 35 -12.67 8.00 3.26
C ASP A 35 -11.46 7.12 3.62
N LEU A 36 -11.54 6.41 4.75
CA LEU A 36 -10.52 5.44 5.16
C LEU A 36 -10.41 4.25 4.21
N GLU A 37 -11.54 3.72 3.73
CA GLU A 37 -11.58 2.62 2.77
C GLU A 37 -10.96 3.03 1.42
N ASP A 38 -11.23 4.25 0.95
CA ASP A 38 -10.62 4.81 -0.26
C ASP A 38 -9.10 4.98 -0.10
N GLU A 39 -8.63 5.45 1.06
CA GLU A 39 -7.20 5.54 1.35
C GLU A 39 -6.53 4.16 1.39
N ILE A 40 -7.18 3.18 2.01
CA ILE A 40 -6.73 1.76 2.03
C ILE A 40 -6.64 1.22 0.60
N LEU A 41 -7.65 1.45 -0.24
CA LEU A 41 -7.67 1.01 -1.63
C LEU A 41 -6.53 1.63 -2.44
N ASN A 42 -6.29 2.92 -2.28
CA ASN A 42 -5.20 3.61 -2.97
C ASN A 42 -3.81 3.03 -2.57
N ILE A 43 -3.59 2.77 -1.28
CA ILE A 43 -2.33 2.15 -0.82
C ILE A 43 -2.18 0.73 -1.39
N LYS A 44 -3.27 -0.06 -1.42
CA LYS A 44 -3.26 -1.40 -2.04
C LYS A 44 -2.96 -1.35 -3.53
N GLU A 45 -3.46 -0.34 -4.24
CA GLU A 45 -3.15 -0.14 -5.65
C GLU A 45 -1.65 0.14 -5.85
N GLN A 46 -1.08 1.05 -5.07
CA GLN A 46 0.35 1.37 -5.12
C GLN A 46 1.22 0.14 -4.86
N LEU A 47 0.91 -0.63 -3.82
CA LEU A 47 1.62 -1.89 -3.53
C LEU A 47 1.47 -2.92 -4.65
N GLY A 48 0.26 -3.06 -5.22
CA GLY A 48 0.02 -3.95 -6.35
C GLY A 48 0.76 -3.50 -7.63
N GLN A 49 0.94 -2.20 -7.84
CA GLN A 49 1.77 -1.68 -8.93
C GLN A 49 3.25 -2.03 -8.72
N PHE A 50 3.76 -1.91 -7.50
CA PHE A 50 5.11 -2.35 -7.15
C PHE A 50 5.30 -3.85 -7.39
N ASP A 51 4.37 -4.68 -6.92
CA ASP A 51 4.44 -6.14 -7.12
C ASP A 51 4.43 -6.49 -8.62
N ARG A 52 3.56 -5.86 -9.41
CA ARG A 52 3.55 -6.06 -10.88
C ARG A 52 4.87 -5.67 -11.53
N GLN A 53 5.48 -4.56 -11.11
CA GLN A 53 6.79 -4.14 -11.61
C GLN A 53 7.87 -5.17 -11.24
N LYS A 54 7.86 -5.68 -10.00
CA LYS A 54 8.78 -6.72 -9.50
C LYS A 54 8.72 -8.02 -10.33
N PHE A 55 7.55 -8.43 -10.80
CA PHE A 55 7.37 -9.68 -11.56
C PHE A 55 7.35 -9.51 -13.09
N SER A 56 7.31 -8.27 -13.60
CA SER A 56 7.29 -8.01 -15.06
C SER A 56 8.68 -8.02 -15.71
N GLN A 57 9.75 -7.95 -14.92
CA GLN A 57 11.11 -8.15 -15.38
C GLN A 57 11.52 -9.58 -15.02
N ASP A 58 11.76 -10.41 -16.05
CA ASP A 58 12.39 -11.74 -15.93
C ASP A 58 13.83 -11.67 -15.37
N ASP A 59 14.35 -10.45 -15.18
CA ASP A 59 15.62 -10.17 -14.54
C ASP A 59 15.39 -9.68 -13.10
N GLU A 60 16.22 -10.20 -12.19
CA GLU A 60 16.33 -9.86 -10.77
C GLU A 60 15.68 -8.52 -10.40
N CYS A 61 14.69 -8.57 -9.50
CA CYS A 61 14.07 -7.39 -8.91
C CYS A 61 15.16 -6.41 -8.44
N ILE A 62 15.40 -5.35 -9.21
CA ILE A 62 16.45 -4.35 -8.98
C ILE A 62 16.32 -3.72 -7.59
N ASN A 63 15.08 -3.66 -7.08
CA ASN A 63 14.77 -3.14 -5.76
C ASN A 63 14.84 -4.18 -4.64
N CYS A 64 14.99 -5.48 -4.92
CA CYS A 64 15.02 -6.55 -3.91
C CYS A 64 16.43 -6.86 -3.40
N SER A 65 17.46 -6.27 -4.01
CA SER A 65 18.86 -6.37 -3.60
C SER A 65 19.16 -5.28 -2.56
N GLY A 66 18.68 -5.50 -1.34
CA GLY A 66 19.18 -4.84 -0.13
C GLY A 66 20.25 -5.70 0.52
#